data_AF-A0A661APW4-F1
#
_entry.id   AF-A0A661APW4-F1
#
_cell.length_a   1.000
_cell.length_b   1.000
_cell.length_c   1.000
_cell.angle_alpha   90.00
_cell.angle_beta   90.00
_cell.angle_gamma   90.00
#
_symmetry.space_group_name_H-M   'P 1'
#
loop_
_entity.id
_entity.type
_entity.pdbx_description
1 polymer ?
#
loop_
_entity_poly.entity_id
_entity_poly.type
_entity_poly.pdbx_seq_one_letter_code
_entity_poly.pdbx_strand_id
1 'polypeptide(L)' 'GKGNLEVIPAGAARVRFETEDGRAVTIALRPEIRAEFESGDLHQESERAKGMPVEELFTWKIER' A
#
# COMPACT_ATOMS: atom_id res chain seq x y z
N GLY A 1 -19.74 -3.06 -11.15
CA GLY A 1 -19.10 -3.48 -9.87
C GLY A 1 -20.02 -3.15 -8.71
N LYS A 2 -19.80 -3.73 -7.52
CA LYS A 2 -20.67 -3.58 -6.33
C LYS A 2 -20.67 -2.17 -5.67
N GLY A 3 -19.91 -1.20 -6.21
CA GLY A 3 -19.87 0.18 -5.70
C GLY A 3 -18.86 0.44 -4.57
N ASN A 4 -18.10 -0.57 -4.13
CA ASN A 4 -17.26 -0.48 -2.92
C ASN A 4 -15.77 -0.21 -3.20
N LEU A 5 -15.40 0.18 -4.42
CA LEU A 5 -14.03 0.50 -4.79
C LEU A 5 -14.02 1.85 -5.49
N GLU A 6 -13.29 2.79 -4.92
CA GLU A 6 -12.99 4.09 -5.51
C GLU A 6 -11.49 4.20 -5.77
N VAL A 7 -11.13 4.70 -6.95
CA VAL A 7 -9.72 4.93 -7.33
C VAL A 7 -9.49 6.43 -7.40
N ILE A 8 -8.68 6.94 -6.48
CA ILE A 8 -8.35 8.36 -6.36
C ILE A 8 -6.89 8.56 -6.82
N PRO A 9 -6.62 9.43 -7.83
CA PRO A 9 -5.26 9.78 -8.20
C PRO A 9 -4.63 10.64 -7.09
N ALA A 10 -3.80 10.01 -6.25
CA ALA A 10 -3.22 10.64 -5.05
C ALA A 10 -1.69 10.74 -5.08
N GLY A 11 -1.03 10.29 -6.15
CA GLY A 11 0.44 10.34 -6.29
C GLY A 11 1.21 9.43 -5.30
N ALA A 12 0.51 8.62 -4.51
CA ALA A 12 1.07 7.70 -3.53
C ALA A 12 0.39 6.33 -3.61
N ALA A 13 1.17 5.26 -3.49
CA ALA A 13 0.67 3.89 -3.43
C ALA A 13 0.11 3.59 -2.04
N ARG A 14 -1.20 3.76 -1.88
CA ARG A 14 -1.92 3.47 -0.63
C ARG A 14 -3.35 2.98 -0.90
N VAL A 15 -3.89 2.25 0.06
CA VAL A 15 -5.30 1.83 0.10
C VAL A 15 -5.91 2.23 1.44
N ARG A 16 -7.18 2.65 1.42
CA ARG A 16 -7.97 2.93 2.62
C ARG A 16 -9.16 1.98 2.62
N PHE A 17 -9.36 1.30 3.73
CA PHE A 17 -10.56 0.52 4.02
C PHE A 17 -11.36 1.28 5.07
N GLU A 18 -12.66 1.41 4.85
CA GLU A 18 -13.58 2.11 5.74
C GLU A 18 -14.82 1.26 5.94
N THR A 19 -15.34 1.25 7.17
CA THR A 19 -16.59 0.60 7.53
C THR A 19 -17.69 1.63 7.74
N GLU A 20 -18.95 1.23 7.60
CA GLU A 20 -20.11 2.12 7.76
C GLU A 20 -20.19 2.77 9.16
N ASP A 21 -19.55 2.17 10.17
CA ASP A 21 -19.46 2.71 11.53
C ASP A 21 -18.29 3.69 11.75
N GLY A 22 -17.64 4.14 10.68
CA GLY A 22 -16.63 5.21 10.70
C GLY A 22 -15.20 4.76 11.02
N ARG A 23 -14.97 3.46 11.29
CA ARG A 23 -13.60 2.96 11.48
C ARG A 23 -12.89 2.87 10.14
N ALA A 24 -11.60 3.24 10.14
CA ALA A 24 -10.80 3.16 8.94
C ALA A 24 -9.40 2.61 9.20
N VAL A 25 -8.88 1.89 8.20
CA VAL A 25 -7.49 1.44 8.14
C VAL A 25 -6.88 1.92 6.84
N THR A 26 -5.80 2.67 6.92
CA THR A 26 -5.02 3.08 5.74
C THR A 26 -3.73 2.27 5.71
N ILE A 27 -3.48 1.55 4.62
CA ILE A 27 -2.24 0.82 4.36
C ILE A 27 -1.48 1.56 3.26
N ALA A 28 -0.24 1.91 3.51
CA ALA A 28 0.62 2.63 2.57
C ALA A 28 1.90 1.84 2.31
N LEU A 29 2.34 1.83 1.05
CA LEU A 29 3.67 1.36 0.68
C LEU A 29 4.72 2.26 1.33
N ARG A 30 5.75 1.66 1.90
CA ARG A 30 6.89 2.39 2.44
C ARG A 30 7.61 3.18 1.35
N PRO A 31 7.98 4.46 1.59
CA PRO A 31 8.65 5.29 0.58
C PRO A 31 9.94 4.67 0.04
N GLU A 32 10.71 4.00 0.90
CA GLU A 32 11.95 3.30 0.54
C GLU A 32 11.69 2.19 -0.48
N ILE A 33 10.67 1.36 -0.27
CA ILE A 33 10.29 0.29 -1.19
C ILE A 33 9.81 0.87 -2.53
N ARG A 34 9.04 1.96 -2.47
CA ARG A 34 8.61 2.64 -3.70
C ARG A 34 9.82 3.11 -4.53
N ALA A 35 10.81 3.74 -3.89
CA ALA A 35 11.99 4.24 -4.57
C ALA A 35 12.83 3.11 -5.19
N GLU A 36 12.92 1.96 -4.52
CA GLU A 36 13.57 0.75 -5.05
C GLU A 36 12.89 0.26 -6.32
N PHE A 37 11.55 0.16 -6.35
CA PHE A 37 10.81 -0.25 -7.56
C PHE A 37 10.84 0.79 -8.69
N GLU A 38 10.97 2.09 -8.37
CA GLU A 38 11.05 3.15 -9.37
C GLU A 38 12.44 3.25 -10.03
N SER A 39 13.50 2.79 -9.35
CA SER A 39 14.89 2.93 -9.81
C SER A 39 15.59 1.61 -10.14
N GLY A 40 15.11 0.49 -9.60
CA GLY A 40 15.70 -0.84 -9.74
C GLY A 40 15.12 -1.67 -10.89
N ASP A 41 15.62 -2.89 -11.02
CA ASP A 41 15.06 -3.88 -11.94
C ASP A 41 13.79 -4.50 -11.35
N LEU A 42 12.67 -4.35 -12.07
CA LEU A 42 11.36 -4.79 -11.56
C LEU A 42 11.31 -6.28 -11.22
N HIS A 43 12.04 -7.13 -11.94
CA HIS A 43 12.04 -8.56 -11.65
C HIS A 43 12.80 -8.85 -10.35
N GLN A 44 14.00 -8.28 -10.20
CA GLN A 44 14.79 -8.42 -8.97
C GLN A 44 14.06 -7.87 -7.75
N GLU A 45 13.48 -6.67 -7.85
CA GLU A 45 12.74 -6.07 -6.74
C GLU A 45 11.49 -6.87 -6.38
N SER A 46 10.81 -7.46 -7.38
CA SER A 46 9.69 -8.36 -7.15
C SER A 46 10.11 -9.64 -6.42
N GLU A 47 11.21 -10.28 -6.82
CA GLU A 47 11.70 -11.48 -6.15
C GLU A 47 12.16 -11.21 -4.72
N ARG A 48 12.81 -10.06 -4.47
CA ARG A 48 13.19 -9.63 -3.12
C ARG A 48 11.96 -9.39 -2.25
N ALA A 49 11.01 -8.59 -2.72
CA ALA A 49 9.82 -8.21 -1.95
C ALA A 49 8.95 -9.42 -1.56
N LYS A 50 8.90 -10.49 -2.37
CA LYS A 50 8.17 -11.73 -2.04
C LYS A 50 8.64 -12.39 -0.75
N GLY A 51 9.91 -12.24 -0.40
CA GLY A 51 10.51 -12.85 0.80
C GLY A 51 10.47 -11.95 2.04
N MET A 52 10.05 -10.70 1.90
CA MET A 52 10.10 -9.71 2.99
C MET A 52 8.87 -9.81 3.90
N PRO A 53 9.04 -9.57 5.21
CA PRO A 53 7.91 -9.34 6.11
C PRO A 53 7.04 -8.17 5.63
N VAL A 54 5.73 -8.26 5.84
CA VAL A 54 4.79 -7.20 5.41
C VAL A 54 5.04 -5.89 6.13
N GLU A 55 5.57 -5.93 7.36
CA GLU A 55 5.98 -4.80 8.17
C GLU A 55 7.14 -4.01 7.56
N GLU A 56 7.98 -4.68 6.78
CA GLU A 56 9.09 -4.07 6.03
C GLU A 56 8.64 -3.49 4.69
N LEU A 57 7.47 -3.90 4.19
CA LEU A 57 6.91 -3.41 2.94
C LEU A 57 5.93 -2.26 3.13
N PHE A 58 5.14 -2.31 4.21
CA PHE A 58 4.00 -1.44 4.40
C PHE A 58 4.02 -0.75 5.76
N THR A 59 3.28 0.35 5.84
CA THR A 59 2.86 0.99 7.10
C THR A 59 1.35 1.05 7.14
N TRP A 60 0.78 1.06 8.34
CA TRP A 60 -0.66 1.23 8.50
C TRP A 60 -1.03 2.17 9.64
N LYS A 61 -2.14 2.88 9.44
CA LYS A 61 -2.78 3.74 10.45
C LYS A 61 -4.21 3.29 10.66
N ILE A 62 -4.61 3.20 11.93
CA ILE A 62 -5.99 2.89 12.34
C ILE A 62 -6.61 4.19 12.85
N GLU A 63 -7.81 4.50 12.36
CA GLU A 63 -8.60 5.68 12.72
C GLU A 63 -9.99 5.23 13.18
N ARG A 64 -10.53 5.94 14.17
CA ARG A 64 -11.86 5.72 14.75
C ARG A 64 -12.71 6.96 14.59
#